data_AF-A0A6C0JTB4-F1
#
_entry.id   AF-A0A6C0JTB4-F1
#
_cell.length_a   1.000
_cell.length_b   1.000
_cell.length_c   1.000
_cell.angle_alpha   90.00
_cell.angle_beta   90.00
_cell.angle_gamma   90.00
#
_symmetry.space_group_name_H-M   'P 1'
#
loop_
_entity.id
_entity.type
_entity.pdbx_description
1 polymer ?
#
loop_
_entity_poly.entity_id
_entity_poly.type
_entity_poly.pdbx_seq_one_letter_code
_entity_poly.pdbx_strand_id
1 'polypeptide(L)'
;EESSINHQSSEGMIEYNEILKNRVSDTLENSFNVYDDLLDMGCCREQARIVLPQATYTQFYWKINLHNLMHYLQLRLGQGAQQEIREYAQTIYDMIEPLVPITMEAFKDFRMNTITFSRLEIEYLNNGIPIESPGERREFEEKLKILRIRKV
;
A
#
# COMPACT_ATOMS: atom_id res chain seq x y z
N GLU A 1 -2.80 4.21 12.58
CA GLU A 1 -1.98 3.38 13.49
C GLU A 1 -1.34 2.20 12.74
N GLU A 2 -0.18 1.76 13.24
CA GLU A 2 0.49 0.49 12.88
C GLU A 2 -0.40 -0.73 13.15
N SER A 3 -0.32 -1.75 12.30
CA SER A 3 -0.62 -3.12 12.73
C SER A 3 0.66 -3.74 13.30
N SER A 4 0.89 -3.60 14.61
CA SER A 4 2.02 -4.21 15.35
C SER A 4 2.11 -5.73 15.27
N ILE A 5 1.14 -6.38 14.60
CA ILE A 5 0.99 -7.82 14.51
C ILE A 5 1.63 -8.38 13.23
N ASN A 6 1.82 -7.56 12.17
CA ASN A 6 2.04 -8.12 10.83
C ASN A 6 3.39 -7.75 10.18
N HIS A 7 4.07 -6.66 10.57
CA HIS A 7 5.31 -6.15 9.94
C HIS A 7 5.29 -6.01 8.40
N GLN A 8 4.15 -6.21 7.74
CA GLN A 8 4.00 -6.14 6.28
C GLN A 8 3.89 -4.70 5.74
N SER A 9 3.74 -3.74 6.65
CA SER A 9 3.62 -2.31 6.37
C SER A 9 4.29 -1.50 7.48
N SER A 10 5.55 -1.80 7.79
CA SER A 10 6.34 -0.95 8.69
C SER A 10 6.75 0.32 7.95
N GLU A 11 6.13 1.45 8.26
CA GLU A 11 6.66 2.75 7.87
C GLU A 11 7.96 3.01 8.66
N GLY A 12 9.04 3.26 7.94
CA GLY A 12 10.36 3.52 8.51
C GLY A 12 11.46 3.20 7.50
N MET A 13 12.16 4.22 7.02
CA MET A 13 13.42 3.98 6.33
C MET A 13 14.41 3.42 7.34
N ILE A 14 14.79 2.14 7.19
CA ILE A 14 15.95 1.62 7.90
C ILE A 14 17.13 2.38 7.32
N GLU A 15 17.76 3.21 8.16
CA GLU A 15 18.97 3.92 7.76
C GLU A 15 20.10 2.89 7.66
N TYR A 16 20.29 2.36 6.45
CA TYR A 16 21.39 1.45 6.18
C TYR A 16 22.71 2.19 6.38
N ASN A 17 23.61 1.64 7.19
CA ASN A 17 25.00 2.05 7.12
C ASN A 17 25.57 1.71 5.73
N GLU A 18 26.63 2.39 5.31
CA GLU A 18 27.22 2.21 3.97
C GLU A 18 27.60 0.75 3.69
N ILE A 19 28.04 0.02 4.72
CA ILE A 19 28.38 -1.40 4.62
C ILE A 19 27.17 -2.24 4.21
N LEU A 20 26.00 -2.03 4.83
CA LEU A 20 24.79 -2.77 4.48
C LEU A 20 24.26 -2.39 3.10
N LYS A 21 24.36 -1.11 2.69
CA LYS A 21 24.01 -0.69 1.33
C LYS A 21 24.87 -1.41 0.29
N ASN A 22 26.18 -1.44 0.50
CA ASN A 22 27.10 -2.14 -0.39
C ASN A 22 26.79 -3.64 -0.44
N ARG A 23 26.56 -4.29 0.70
CA ARG A 23 26.20 -5.72 0.73
C ARG A 23 24.90 -6.02 -0.02
N VAL A 24 23.89 -5.16 0.09
CA VAL A 24 22.65 -5.30 -0.68
C VAL A 24 22.96 -5.17 -2.17
N SER A 25 23.72 -4.14 -2.57
CA SER A 25 24.14 -3.93 -3.96
C SER A 25 24.90 -5.14 -4.52
N ASP A 26 25.93 -5.60 -3.80
CA ASP A 26 26.76 -6.76 -4.16
C ASP A 26 25.92 -8.02 -4.32
N THR A 27 24.92 -8.22 -3.45
CA THR A 27 24.02 -9.37 -3.53
C THR A 27 23.15 -9.31 -4.79
N LEU A 28 22.59 -8.14 -5.10
CA LEU A 28 21.77 -7.95 -6.29
C LEU A 28 22.61 -8.16 -7.57
N GLU A 29 23.81 -7.58 -7.62
CA GLU A 29 24.75 -7.74 -8.73
C GLU A 29 25.17 -9.20 -8.92
N ASN A 30 25.50 -9.89 -7.82
CA ASN A 30 25.86 -11.30 -7.89
C ASN A 30 24.70 -12.18 -8.39
N SER A 31 23.45 -11.86 -8.05
CA SER A 31 22.29 -12.54 -8.64
C SER A 31 22.23 -12.40 -10.17
N PHE A 32 22.62 -11.26 -10.73
CA PHE A 32 22.72 -11.07 -12.18
C PHE A 32 23.90 -11.84 -12.77
N ASN A 33 25.06 -11.84 -12.12
CA ASN A 33 26.21 -12.63 -12.57
C ASN A 33 25.88 -14.14 -12.64
N VAL A 34 25.21 -14.68 -11.61
CA VAL A 34 24.76 -16.08 -11.61
C VAL A 34 23.74 -16.34 -12.71
N TYR A 35 22.86 -15.38 -13.01
CA TYR A 35 21.94 -15.49 -14.13
C TYR A 35 22.70 -15.63 -15.47
N ASP A 36 23.72 -14.81 -15.70
CA ASP A 36 24.55 -14.86 -16.91
C ASP A 36 25.37 -16.15 -17.00
N ASP A 37 25.99 -16.60 -15.90
CA ASP A 37 26.71 -17.88 -15.84
C ASP A 37 25.80 -19.07 -16.22
N LEU A 38 24.55 -19.07 -15.75
CA LEU A 38 23.57 -20.11 -16.09
C LEU A 38 23.24 -20.10 -17.59
N LEU A 39 23.13 -18.92 -18.20
CA LEU A 39 22.90 -18.79 -19.64
C LEU A 39 24.09 -19.31 -20.44
N ASP A 40 25.31 -18.99 -20.02
CA ASP A 40 26.55 -19.44 -20.67
C ASP A 40 26.72 -20.96 -20.60
N MET A 41 26.22 -21.60 -19.54
CA MET A 41 26.16 -23.06 -19.41
C MET A 41 25.05 -23.72 -20.24
N GLY A 42 24.25 -22.94 -20.96
CA GLY A 42 23.16 -23.42 -21.82
C GLY A 42 21.82 -23.64 -21.11
N CYS A 43 21.63 -23.08 -19.91
CA CYS A 43 20.33 -23.09 -19.23
C CYS A 43 19.30 -22.27 -20.03
N CYS A 44 18.04 -22.71 -20.05
CA CYS A 44 16.99 -21.93 -20.69
C CYS A 44 16.65 -20.67 -19.85
N ARG A 45 16.30 -19.57 -20.51
CA ARG A 45 16.05 -18.27 -19.85
C ARG A 45 14.99 -18.33 -18.74
N GLU A 46 13.98 -19.19 -18.89
CA GLU A 46 12.90 -19.36 -17.92
C GLU A 46 13.37 -19.99 -16.61
N GLN A 47 14.35 -20.89 -16.68
CA GLN A 47 14.98 -21.50 -15.52
C GLN A 47 16.07 -20.60 -14.94
N ALA A 48 16.88 -19.94 -15.80
CA ALA A 48 17.92 -19.04 -15.33
C ALA A 48 17.35 -17.88 -14.50
N ARG A 49 16.21 -17.29 -14.90
CA ARG A 49 15.64 -16.12 -14.21
C ARG A 49 15.18 -16.35 -12.76
N ILE A 50 15.15 -17.59 -12.26
CA ILE A 50 14.71 -17.88 -10.88
C ILE A 50 15.62 -17.26 -9.82
N VAL A 51 16.87 -16.95 -10.18
CA VAL A 51 17.86 -16.34 -9.29
C VAL A 51 17.75 -14.81 -9.23
N LEU A 52 16.97 -14.21 -10.13
CA LEU A 52 16.81 -12.76 -10.18
C LEU A 52 15.98 -12.26 -8.99
N PRO A 53 16.39 -11.17 -8.34
CA PRO A 53 15.73 -10.64 -7.16
C PRO A 53 14.37 -10.00 -7.51
N GLN A 54 13.48 -9.90 -6.52
CA GLN A 54 12.17 -9.25 -6.67
C GLN A 54 12.28 -7.77 -7.08
N ALA A 55 13.39 -7.11 -6.76
CA ALA A 55 13.68 -5.72 -7.15
C ALA A 55 13.99 -5.54 -8.65
N THR A 56 14.02 -6.63 -9.42
CA THR A 56 14.25 -6.56 -10.88
C THR A 56 13.11 -5.81 -11.56
N TYR A 57 13.46 -4.74 -12.28
CA TYR A 57 12.47 -3.97 -13.04
C TYR A 57 11.78 -4.82 -14.10
N THR A 58 10.49 -4.58 -14.26
CA THR A 58 9.67 -5.18 -15.29
C THR A 58 8.79 -4.13 -15.94
N GLN A 59 8.30 -4.43 -17.14
CA GLN A 59 7.40 -3.56 -17.89
C GLN A 59 6.18 -4.37 -18.30
N PHE A 60 5.01 -3.75 -18.22
CA PHE A 60 3.77 -4.38 -18.64
C PHE A 60 2.81 -3.31 -19.17
N TYR A 61 1.95 -3.71 -20.10
CA TYR A 61 0.82 -2.90 -20.51
C TYR A 61 -0.33 -3.11 -19.54
N TRP A 62 -0.90 -2.02 -19.06
CA TRP A 62 -2.03 -2.06 -18.13
C TRP A 62 -3.23 -1.33 -18.71
N LYS A 63 -4.34 -2.06 -18.86
CA LYS A 63 -5.64 -1.51 -19.25
C LYS A 63 -6.63 -1.75 -18.12
N ILE A 64 -7.29 -0.69 -17.68
CA ILE A 64 -8.30 -0.73 -16.62
C ILE A 64 -9.42 0.25 -16.93
N ASN A 65 -10.64 -0.05 -16.48
CA ASN A 65 -11.76 0.89 -16.57
C ASN A 65 -11.72 1.88 -15.39
N LEU A 66 -12.45 2.98 -15.50
CA LEU A 66 -12.41 4.05 -14.50
C LEU A 66 -12.90 3.59 -13.11
N HIS A 67 -13.94 2.76 -13.05
CA HIS A 67 -14.48 2.26 -11.77
C HIS A 67 -13.45 1.45 -10.97
N ASN A 68 -12.80 0.49 -11.63
CA ASN A 68 -11.77 -0.34 -11.01
C ASN A 68 -10.50 0.46 -10.72
N LEU A 69 -10.21 1.49 -11.51
CA LEU A 69 -9.11 2.40 -11.24
C LEU A 69 -9.32 3.17 -9.93
N MET A 70 -10.53 3.68 -9.67
CA MET A 70 -10.85 4.33 -8.40
C MET A 70 -10.63 3.37 -7.22
N HIS A 71 -11.06 2.12 -7.35
CA HIS A 71 -10.83 1.12 -6.30
C HIS A 71 -9.33 0.81 -6.11
N TYR A 72 -8.56 0.69 -7.19
CA TYR A 72 -7.11 0.54 -7.13
C TYR A 72 -6.44 1.71 -6.40
N LEU A 73 -6.78 2.94 -6.76
CA LEU A 73 -6.23 4.15 -6.14
C LEU A 73 -6.57 4.20 -4.65
N GLN A 74 -7.80 3.86 -4.27
CA GLN A 74 -8.21 3.80 -2.85
C GLN A 74 -7.32 2.86 -2.02
N LEU A 75 -6.97 1.70 -2.57
CA LEU A 75 -6.13 0.72 -1.88
C LEU A 75 -4.65 1.10 -1.87
N ARG A 76 -4.14 1.72 -2.94
CA ARG A 76 -2.71 1.96 -3.13
C ARG A 76 -2.22 3.33 -2.66
N LEU A 77 -3.14 4.29 -2.51
CA LEU A 77 -2.85 5.58 -1.86
C LEU A 77 -3.03 5.53 -0.33
N GLY A 78 -3.61 4.46 0.22
CA GLY A 78 -3.78 4.28 1.65
C GLY A 78 -2.45 4.17 2.40
N GLN A 79 -2.41 4.63 3.66
CA GLN A 79 -1.22 4.61 4.52
C GLN A 79 -0.65 3.20 4.76
N GLY A 80 -1.47 2.15 4.63
CA GLY A 80 -1.01 0.77 4.76
C GLY A 80 -0.29 0.21 3.52
N ALA A 81 -0.32 0.91 2.38
CA ALA A 81 0.34 0.46 1.15
C ALA A 81 1.86 0.72 1.19
N GLN A 82 2.65 -0.19 0.61
CA GLN A 82 4.10 -0.01 0.45
C GLN A 82 4.41 1.28 -0.33
N GLN A 83 5.53 1.92 -0.01
CA GLN A 83 5.90 3.22 -0.58
C GLN A 83 6.02 3.13 -2.11
N GLU A 84 6.67 2.08 -2.62
CA GLU A 84 6.96 1.92 -4.05
C GLU A 84 5.66 1.91 -4.87
N ILE A 85 4.66 1.12 -4.47
CA ILE A 85 3.37 1.09 -5.19
C ILE A 85 2.55 2.37 -4.99
N ARG A 86 2.72 3.06 -3.86
CA ARG A 86 2.08 4.35 -3.58
C ARG A 86 2.57 5.43 -4.54
N GLU A 87 3.86 5.46 -4.83
CA GLU A 87 4.47 6.40 -5.80
C GLU A 87 3.91 6.21 -7.22
N TYR A 88 3.77 4.95 -7.68
CA TYR A 88 3.09 4.65 -8.94
C TYR A 88 1.62 5.10 -8.92
N ALA A 89 0.89 4.78 -7.86
CA ALA A 89 -0.52 5.16 -7.73
C ALA A 89 -0.70 6.69 -7.70
N GLN A 90 0.19 7.44 -7.05
CA GLN A 90 0.17 8.90 -7.03
C GLN A 90 0.41 9.47 -8.43
N THR A 91 1.38 8.94 -9.16
CA THR A 91 1.63 9.37 -10.55
C THR A 91 0.40 9.13 -11.43
N ILE A 92 -0.25 7.95 -11.30
CA ILE A 92 -1.48 7.64 -12.04
C ILE A 92 -2.61 8.59 -11.65
N TYR A 93 -2.75 8.87 -10.36
CA TYR A 93 -3.73 9.82 -9.83
C TYR A 93 -3.57 11.20 -10.48
N ASP A 94 -2.34 11.74 -10.48
CA ASP A 94 -2.03 13.07 -11.02
C ASP A 94 -2.29 13.17 -12.53
N MET A 95 -2.09 12.08 -13.28
CA MET A 95 -2.42 12.03 -14.71
C MET A 95 -3.94 12.01 -14.98
N ILE A 96 -4.71 11.35 -14.11
CA ILE A 96 -6.14 11.09 -14.34
C ILE A 96 -7.01 12.22 -13.78
N GLU A 97 -6.58 12.88 -12.70
CA GLU A 97 -7.27 14.01 -12.08
C GLU A 97 -7.75 15.09 -13.07
N PRO A 98 -6.90 15.63 -13.95
CA PRO A 98 -7.33 16.65 -14.92
C PRO A 98 -8.22 16.10 -16.04
N LEU A 99 -8.21 14.78 -16.31
CA LEU A 99 -8.96 14.18 -17.41
C LEU A 99 -10.42 13.90 -17.05
N VAL A 100 -10.70 13.61 -15.78
CA VAL A 100 -12.05 13.24 -15.28
C VAL A 100 -12.38 13.95 -13.96
N PRO A 101 -12.35 15.29 -13.92
CA PRO A 101 -12.38 16.06 -12.67
C PRO A 101 -13.63 15.81 -11.82
N ILE A 102 -14.81 15.69 -12.44
CA ILE A 102 -16.08 15.44 -11.73
C ILE A 102 -16.06 14.08 -11.02
N THR A 103 -15.52 13.05 -11.68
CA THR A 103 -15.40 11.72 -11.07
C THR A 103 -14.38 11.72 -9.92
N MET A 104 -13.30 12.49 -10.07
CA MET A 104 -12.23 12.58 -9.08
C MET A 104 -12.66 13.36 -7.84
N GLU A 105 -13.46 14.41 -8.02
CA GLU A 105 -14.14 15.10 -6.91
C GLU A 105 -15.05 14.14 -6.13
N ALA A 106 -15.95 13.44 -6.84
CA ALA A 106 -16.81 12.44 -6.20
C ALA A 106 -16.01 11.31 -5.51
N PHE A 107 -14.89 10.90 -6.10
CA PHE A 107 -14.00 9.90 -5.51
C PHE A 107 -13.37 10.41 -4.21
N LYS A 108 -12.92 11.67 -4.15
CA LYS A 108 -12.41 12.27 -2.90
C LYS A 108 -13.47 12.29 -1.81
N ASP A 109 -14.66 12.76 -2.16
CA ASP A 109 -15.74 13.02 -1.19
C ASP A 109 -16.35 11.73 -0.64
N PHE A 110 -16.50 10.71 -1.48
CA PHE A 110 -17.26 9.51 -1.13
C PHE A 110 -16.42 8.23 -0.98
N ARG A 111 -15.09 8.28 -1.21
CA ARG A 111 -14.21 7.10 -1.08
C ARG A 111 -12.90 7.35 -0.34
N MET A 112 -12.18 8.43 -0.65
CA MET A 112 -10.85 8.66 -0.06
C MET A 112 -10.93 9.30 1.32
N ASN A 113 -11.75 10.34 1.46
CA ASN A 113 -11.80 11.16 2.68
C ASN A 113 -13.03 10.79 3.53
N THR A 114 -13.38 9.51 3.57
CA THR A 114 -14.55 9.02 4.30
C THR A 114 -14.17 8.27 5.56
N ILE A 115 -14.97 8.42 6.61
CA ILE A 115 -14.93 7.57 7.80
C ILE A 115 -16.17 6.67 7.76
N THR A 116 -15.95 5.36 7.78
CA THR A 116 -17.04 4.38 7.83
C THR A 116 -17.29 3.94 9.27
N PHE A 117 -18.55 3.93 9.66
CA PHE A 117 -18.97 3.39 10.95
C PHE A 117 -19.58 2.00 10.81
N SER A 118 -19.15 1.08 11.67
CA SER A 118 -19.75 -0.24 11.82
C SER A 118 -21.11 -0.14 12.51
N ARG A 119 -21.88 -1.22 12.46
CA ARG A 119 -23.19 -1.31 13.13
C ARG A 119 -23.09 -0.98 14.63
N LEU A 120 -22.06 -1.51 15.29
CA LEU A 120 -21.84 -1.35 16.74
C LEU A 120 -21.46 0.09 17.09
N GLU A 121 -20.67 0.74 16.23
CA GLU A 121 -20.29 2.14 16.40
C GLU A 121 -21.50 3.07 16.24
N ILE A 122 -22.38 2.80 15.27
CA ILE A 122 -23.63 3.54 15.08
C ILE A 122 -24.55 3.37 16.30
N GLU A 123 -24.67 2.16 16.83
CA GLU A 123 -25.50 1.88 18.01
C GLU A 123 -24.98 2.58 19.28
N TYR A 124 -23.66 2.64 19.45
CA TYR A 124 -23.04 3.45 20.50
C TYR A 124 -23.40 4.93 20.35
N LEU A 125 -23.27 5.49 19.14
CA LEU A 125 -23.54 6.91 18.89
C LEU A 125 -25.01 7.30 19.13
N ASN A 126 -25.94 6.40 18.80
CA ASN A 126 -27.38 6.66 18.96
C ASN A 126 -27.87 6.42 20.40
N ASN A 127 -27.42 5.34 21.04
CA ASN A 127 -28.03 4.82 22.27
C ASN A 127 -27.07 4.73 23.46
N GLY A 128 -25.78 5.00 23.27
CA GLY A 128 -24.75 4.88 24.32
C GLY A 128 -24.39 3.45 24.71
N ILE A 129 -24.77 2.45 23.92
CA ILE A 129 -24.49 1.03 24.20
C ILE A 129 -23.00 0.76 23.96
N PRO A 130 -22.22 0.34 24.99
CA PRO A 130 -20.77 0.19 24.88
C PRO A 130 -20.36 -0.99 23.97
N ILE A 131 -19.34 -0.76 23.13
CA ILE A 131 -18.73 -1.80 22.28
C ILE A 131 -17.90 -2.74 23.16
N GLU A 132 -18.25 -4.02 23.27
CA GLU A 132 -17.57 -4.98 24.15
C GLU A 132 -16.17 -5.37 23.67
N SER A 133 -15.99 -5.59 22.36
CA SER A 133 -14.73 -6.03 21.77
C SER A 133 -13.61 -4.99 21.94
N PRO A 134 -12.47 -5.33 22.56
CA PRO A 134 -11.34 -4.40 22.72
C PRO A 134 -10.72 -3.94 21.39
N GLY A 135 -10.83 -4.74 20.32
CA GLY A 135 -10.35 -4.37 18.99
C GLY A 135 -11.23 -3.29 18.37
N GLU A 136 -12.54 -3.56 18.29
CA GLU A 136 -13.52 -2.64 17.72
C GLU A 136 -13.62 -1.33 18.52
N ARG A 137 -13.48 -1.41 19.85
CA ARG A 137 -13.46 -0.21 20.70
C ARG A 137 -12.26 0.69 20.41
N ARG A 138 -11.07 0.13 20.16
CA ARG A 138 -9.87 0.90 19.80
C ARG A 138 -10.05 1.61 18.47
N GLU A 139 -10.50 0.88 17.44
CA GLU A 139 -10.79 1.45 16.13
C GLU A 139 -11.81 2.60 16.22
N PHE A 140 -12.87 2.41 17.00
CA PHE A 140 -13.88 3.44 17.21
C PHE A 140 -13.31 4.69 17.92
N GLU A 141 -12.47 4.50 18.94
CA GLU A 141 -11.80 5.60 19.63
C GLU A 141 -10.87 6.40 18.71
N GLU A 142 -10.17 5.74 17.78
CA GLU A 142 -9.38 6.39 16.74
C GLU A 142 -10.26 7.25 15.82
N LYS A 143 -11.40 6.71 15.35
CA LYS A 143 -12.37 7.47 14.55
C LYS A 143 -12.91 8.70 15.30
N LEU A 144 -13.23 8.57 16.59
CA LEU A 144 -13.69 9.70 17.40
C LEU A 144 -12.61 10.78 17.59
N LYS A 145 -11.32 10.39 17.74
CA LYS A 145 -10.19 11.34 17.78
C LYS A 145 -10.09 12.12 16.47
N ILE A 146 -10.21 11.44 15.33
CA ILE A 146 -10.19 12.08 14.00
C ILE A 146 -11.32 13.12 13.89
N LEU A 147 -12.52 12.78 14.37
CA LEU A 147 -13.68 13.66 14.35
C LEU A 147 -13.68 14.77 15.41
N ARG A 148 -12.70 14.78 16.33
CA ARG A 148 -12.61 15.72 17.46
C ARG A 148 -13.86 15.74 18.35
N ILE A 149 -14.61 14.64 18.40
CA ILE A 149 -15.80 14.49 19.25
C ILE A 149 -15.33 14.05 20.65
N ARG A 150 -15.66 14.81 21.69
CA ARG A 150 -15.39 14.41 23.09
C ARG A 150 -16.45 13.39 23.53
N LYS A 151 -16.01 12.29 24.17
CA LYS A 151 -16.91 11.40 24.91
C LYS A 151 -17.60 12.21 26.00
N VAL A 152 -18.92 12.19 26.02
CA VAL A 152 -19.77 12.74 27.08
C VAL A 152 -19.86 11.71 28.21
#